data_AF-A0AAW0FD94-F1
#
_entry.id   AF-A0AAW0FD94-F1
#
_cell.length_a   1.000
_cell.length_b   1.000
_cell.length_c   1.000
_cell.angle_alpha   90.00
_cell.angle_beta   90.00
_cell.angle_gamma   90.00
#
_symmetry.space_group_name_H-M   'P 1'
#
loop_
_entity.id
_entity.type
_entity.pdbx_description
1 polymer ?
#
loop_
_entity_poly.entity_id
_entity_poly.type
_entity_poly.pdbx_seq_one_letter_code
_entity_poly.pdbx_strand_id
1 'polypeptide(L)'
;MLNTAPEHPFPIGHNDAYESLKWAVTNCASLNASPSLGLIVGGNSAGGNLAASVALRARDDPFFSEQPVTGQLLQVPQTVQPNASIPEKYKSVSQSWTENAHAPLLSRRDLDTVIDCLKADPNDPRLSVLLATSHAGLPPAVLQIASADPLRDEGLAYEKALKDAGVKTKLEFAFDGKVAKLKYFVVTSYPGFPHGGHYVMPRAALSQRFYQDFEHGLEWLLQRIE
;
A
#
# COMPACT_ATOMS: atom_id res chain seq x y z
N MET A 1 -18.37 6.78 -6.74
CA MET A 1 -17.41 7.75 -6.16
C MET A 1 -17.18 7.31 -4.73
N LEU A 2 -15.93 7.22 -4.26
CA LEU A 2 -15.65 6.91 -2.85
C LEU A 2 -16.09 8.10 -1.99
N ASN A 3 -16.81 7.84 -0.90
CA ASN A 3 -17.09 8.87 0.09
C ASN A 3 -15.82 9.17 0.90
N THR A 4 -15.60 10.45 1.22
CA THR A 4 -14.37 10.91 1.89
C THR A 4 -14.65 11.50 3.26
N ALA A 5 -13.70 11.32 4.17
CA ALA A 5 -13.65 12.10 5.40
C ALA A 5 -13.27 13.56 5.09
N PRO A 6 -13.73 14.54 5.89
CA PRO A 6 -14.46 14.39 7.15
C PRO A 6 -15.99 14.21 7.02
N GLU A 7 -16.59 14.44 5.85
CA GLU A 7 -18.05 14.35 5.65
C GLU A 7 -18.57 12.93 5.89
N HIS A 8 -17.77 11.94 5.50
CA HIS A 8 -18.03 10.53 5.65
C HIS A 8 -16.83 9.85 6.33
N PRO A 9 -16.74 9.89 7.68
CA PRO A 9 -15.61 9.33 8.42
C PRO A 9 -15.52 7.80 8.26
N PHE A 10 -14.46 7.23 8.83
CA PHE A 10 -14.29 5.78 8.88
C PHE A 10 -15.52 5.08 9.48
N PRO A 11 -15.97 3.93 8.94
CA PRO A 11 -15.35 3.13 7.89
C PRO A 11 -15.98 3.34 6.49
N ILE A 12 -16.64 4.47 6.19
CA ILE A 12 -17.45 4.59 4.96
C ILE A 12 -16.58 4.40 3.70
N GLY A 13 -15.46 5.12 3.57
CA GLY A 13 -14.55 4.95 2.42
C GLY A 13 -13.99 3.52 2.28
N HIS A 14 -13.70 2.84 3.40
CA HIS A 14 -13.26 1.44 3.41
C HIS A 14 -14.36 0.48 2.97
N ASN A 15 -15.61 0.76 3.32
CA ASN A 15 -16.76 -0.01 2.85
C ASN A 15 -17.01 0.23 1.37
N ASP A 16 -16.95 1.47 0.90
CA ASP A 16 -17.14 1.77 -0.52
C ASP A 16 -16.08 1.09 -1.40
N ALA A 17 -14.81 1.07 -0.95
CA ALA A 17 -13.74 0.37 -1.68
C ALA A 17 -14.01 -1.14 -1.76
N TYR A 18 -14.49 -1.73 -0.67
CA TYR A 18 -14.83 -3.15 -0.61
C TYR A 18 -16.04 -3.51 -1.49
N GLU A 19 -17.12 -2.73 -1.40
CA GLU A 19 -18.30 -2.93 -2.24
C GLU A 19 -18.01 -2.67 -3.71
N SER A 20 -17.10 -1.73 -4.03
CA SER A 20 -16.62 -1.52 -5.39
C SER A 20 -15.90 -2.74 -5.96
N LEU A 21 -15.10 -3.45 -5.15
CA LEU A 21 -14.49 -4.71 -5.58
C LEU A 21 -15.56 -5.78 -5.85
N LYS A 22 -16.53 -5.96 -4.95
CA LYS A 22 -17.63 -6.93 -5.15
C LYS A 22 -18.41 -6.61 -6.42
N TRP A 23 -18.75 -5.34 -6.63
CA TRP A 23 -19.42 -4.88 -7.83
C TRP A 23 -18.59 -5.17 -9.09
N ALA A 24 -17.29 -4.88 -9.08
CA ALA A 24 -16.42 -5.12 -10.23
C ALA A 24 -16.33 -6.61 -10.59
N VAL A 25 -16.26 -7.49 -9.59
CA VAL A 25 -16.29 -8.95 -9.77
C VAL A 25 -17.63 -9.40 -10.36
N THR A 26 -18.75 -8.95 -9.81
CA THR A 26 -20.09 -9.30 -10.33
C THR A 26 -20.34 -8.77 -11.75
N ASN A 27 -19.76 -7.62 -12.10
CA ASN A 27 -20.02 -6.94 -13.36
C ASN A 27 -18.85 -7.03 -14.35
N CYS A 28 -17.90 -7.94 -14.13
CA CYS A 28 -16.64 -7.99 -14.89
C CYS A 28 -16.85 -8.10 -16.41
N ALA A 29 -17.89 -8.82 -16.85
CA ALA A 29 -18.25 -8.94 -18.26
C ALA A 29 -18.57 -7.58 -18.92
N SER A 30 -19.27 -6.68 -18.19
CA SER A 30 -19.57 -5.33 -18.69
C SER A 30 -18.34 -4.43 -18.80
N LEU A 31 -17.27 -4.77 -18.06
CA LEU A 31 -15.99 -4.08 -18.07
C LEU A 31 -15.01 -4.66 -19.11
N ASN A 32 -15.44 -5.65 -19.90
CA ASN A 32 -14.56 -6.48 -20.74
C ASN A 32 -13.37 -7.06 -19.93
N ALA A 33 -13.62 -7.43 -18.68
CA ALA A 33 -12.63 -7.93 -17.74
C ALA A 33 -12.89 -9.40 -17.37
N SER A 34 -11.83 -10.11 -16.99
CA SER A 34 -11.88 -11.51 -16.56
C SER A 34 -11.07 -11.67 -15.27
N PRO A 35 -11.73 -11.78 -14.09
CA PRO A 35 -11.04 -11.95 -12.81
C PRO A 35 -10.14 -13.19 -12.76
N SER A 36 -10.46 -14.24 -13.53
CA SER A 36 -9.63 -15.44 -13.65
C SER A 36 -8.29 -15.20 -14.36
N LEU A 37 -8.15 -14.13 -15.16
CA LEU A 37 -6.87 -13.72 -15.72
C LEU A 37 -6.05 -12.86 -14.75
N GLY A 38 -6.69 -12.32 -13.72
CA GLY A 38 -6.08 -11.47 -12.71
C GLY A 38 -7.08 -10.50 -12.11
N LEU A 39 -7.16 -10.47 -10.78
CA LEU A 39 -7.95 -9.53 -10.00
C LEU A 39 -7.02 -8.81 -9.02
N ILE A 40 -6.52 -7.65 -9.42
CA ILE A 40 -5.52 -6.90 -8.65
C ILE A 40 -6.21 -5.71 -7.98
N VAL A 41 -6.02 -5.59 -6.66
CA VAL A 41 -6.37 -4.37 -5.92
C VAL A 41 -5.13 -3.50 -5.80
N GLY A 42 -5.29 -2.19 -5.95
CA GLY A 42 -4.15 -1.30 -5.88
C GLY A 42 -4.55 0.13 -5.59
N GLY A 43 -3.57 0.91 -5.15
CA GLY A 43 -3.77 2.32 -4.85
C GLY A 43 -2.52 2.99 -4.29
N ASN A 44 -2.57 4.31 -4.28
CA ASN A 44 -1.51 5.17 -3.77
C ASN A 44 -1.90 5.81 -2.43
N SER A 45 -0.98 5.89 -1.47
CA SER A 45 -1.19 6.56 -0.18
C SER A 45 -2.37 5.96 0.59
N ALA A 46 -3.37 6.77 0.97
CA ALA A 46 -4.63 6.30 1.53
C ALA A 46 -5.36 5.29 0.62
N GLY A 47 -5.21 5.38 -0.71
CA GLY A 47 -5.70 4.35 -1.64
C GLY A 47 -4.95 3.02 -1.51
N GLY A 48 -3.66 3.06 -1.18
CA GLY A 48 -2.87 1.86 -0.87
C GLY A 48 -3.33 1.21 0.45
N ASN A 49 -3.69 2.03 1.46
CA ASN A 49 -4.34 1.54 2.67
C ASN A 49 -5.66 0.83 2.36
N LEU A 50 -6.53 1.47 1.57
CA LEU A 50 -7.81 0.90 1.15
C LEU A 50 -7.60 -0.43 0.39
N ALA A 51 -6.65 -0.50 -0.54
CA ALA A 51 -6.35 -1.71 -1.28
C ALA A 51 -5.89 -2.87 -0.37
N ALA A 52 -4.97 -2.61 0.56
CA ALA A 52 -4.51 -3.61 1.54
C ALA A 52 -5.63 -4.05 2.48
N SER A 53 -6.49 -3.12 2.92
CA SER A 53 -7.66 -3.40 3.75
C SER A 53 -8.70 -4.25 3.03
N VAL A 54 -8.95 -3.95 1.75
CA VAL A 54 -9.83 -4.74 0.89
C VAL A 54 -9.26 -6.13 0.65
N ALA A 55 -7.95 -6.28 0.45
CA ALA A 55 -7.31 -7.60 0.31
C ALA A 55 -7.48 -8.46 1.57
N LEU A 56 -7.30 -7.88 2.76
CA LEU A 56 -7.56 -8.53 4.04
C LEU A 56 -9.00 -9.00 4.16
N ARG A 57 -9.96 -8.11 3.87
CA ARG A 57 -11.39 -8.46 3.92
C ARG A 57 -11.77 -9.52 2.90
N ALA A 58 -11.28 -9.41 1.67
CA ALA A 58 -11.59 -10.33 0.58
C ALA A 58 -11.04 -11.73 0.80
N ARG A 59 -9.87 -11.87 1.45
CA ARG A 59 -9.32 -13.17 1.87
C ARG A 59 -10.29 -13.96 2.74
N ASP A 60 -11.01 -13.26 3.63
CA ASP A 60 -11.87 -13.88 4.64
C ASP A 60 -13.35 -13.97 4.20
N ASP A 61 -13.75 -13.36 3.08
CA ASP A 61 -15.13 -13.39 2.56
C ASP A 61 -15.31 -14.53 1.54
N PRO A 62 -16.20 -15.52 1.82
CA PRO A 62 -16.51 -16.61 0.90
C PRO A 62 -16.98 -16.17 -0.49
N PHE A 63 -17.47 -14.93 -0.64
CA PHE A 63 -17.82 -14.36 -1.95
C PHE A 63 -16.66 -14.43 -2.96
N PHE A 64 -15.41 -14.32 -2.48
CA PHE A 64 -14.22 -14.33 -3.33
C PHE A 64 -13.56 -15.71 -3.44
N SER A 65 -14.18 -16.81 -2.97
CA SER A 65 -13.55 -18.14 -3.01
C SER A 65 -13.25 -18.62 -4.43
N GLU A 66 -14.18 -18.37 -5.36
CA GLU A 66 -14.06 -18.76 -6.78
C GLU A 66 -13.26 -17.75 -7.61
N GLN A 67 -13.22 -16.49 -7.17
CA GLN A 67 -12.55 -15.39 -7.86
C GLN A 67 -11.76 -14.55 -6.85
N PRO A 68 -10.68 -15.13 -6.28
CA PRO A 68 -9.90 -14.44 -5.25
C PRO A 68 -9.13 -13.26 -5.85
N VAL A 69 -8.85 -12.26 -5.01
CA VAL A 69 -7.86 -11.24 -5.34
C VAL A 69 -6.52 -11.94 -5.61
N THR A 70 -5.91 -11.67 -6.75
CA THR A 70 -4.67 -12.33 -7.21
C THR A 70 -3.43 -11.48 -6.99
N GLY A 71 -3.58 -10.20 -6.65
CA GLY A 71 -2.44 -9.32 -6.43
C GLY A 71 -2.79 -8.02 -5.69
N GLN A 72 -1.78 -7.43 -5.07
CA GLN A 72 -1.83 -6.12 -4.41
C GLN A 72 -0.77 -5.21 -5.02
N LEU A 73 -1.15 -4.00 -5.44
CA LEU A 73 -0.22 -2.99 -5.97
C LEU A 73 -0.30 -1.72 -5.11
N LEU A 74 0.63 -1.59 -4.17
CA LEU A 74 0.57 -0.62 -3.07
C LEU A 74 1.65 0.45 -3.24
N GLN A 75 1.26 1.67 -3.58
CA GLN A 75 2.21 2.77 -3.75
C GLN A 75 2.19 3.66 -2.50
N VAL A 76 3.34 3.85 -1.87
CA VAL A 76 3.54 4.63 -0.63
C VAL A 76 2.39 4.46 0.37
N PRO A 77 2.00 3.21 0.71
CA PRO A 77 0.77 2.97 1.46
C PRO A 77 0.91 3.45 2.90
N GLN A 78 -0.17 4.04 3.43
CA GLN A 78 -0.30 4.19 4.88
C GLN A 78 -0.72 2.85 5.47
N THR A 79 0.04 2.26 6.40
CA THR A 79 -0.19 0.88 6.88
C THR A 79 -0.45 0.78 8.38
N VAL A 80 -0.12 1.83 9.15
CA VAL A 80 -0.42 1.91 10.58
C VAL A 80 -0.64 3.37 10.99
N GLN A 81 -1.53 3.59 11.95
CA GLN A 81 -1.75 4.92 12.50
C GLN A 81 -0.66 5.28 13.53
N PRO A 82 -0.08 6.49 13.49
CA PRO A 82 0.89 6.97 14.48
C PRO A 82 0.44 6.91 15.94
N ASN A 83 -0.87 7.01 16.20
CA ASN A 83 -1.49 6.92 17.52
C ASN A 83 -2.04 5.51 17.85
N ALA A 84 -1.71 4.49 17.05
CA ALA A 84 -2.05 3.10 17.35
C ALA A 84 -1.11 2.50 18.41
N SER A 85 -1.54 1.38 19.00
CA SER A 85 -0.74 0.58 19.92
C SER A 85 0.23 -0.30 19.13
N ILE A 86 1.35 0.28 18.70
CA ILE A 86 2.33 -0.39 17.84
C ILE A 86 3.13 -1.44 18.65
N PRO A 87 3.11 -2.72 18.26
CA PRO A 87 3.90 -3.76 18.91
C PRO A 87 5.40 -3.49 18.84
N GLU A 88 6.17 -3.96 19.84
CA GLU A 88 7.63 -3.78 19.91
C GLU A 88 8.34 -4.14 18.59
N LYS A 89 7.96 -5.26 17.99
CA LYS A 89 8.51 -5.76 16.72
C LYS A 89 8.36 -4.79 15.54
N TYR A 90 7.47 -3.79 15.64
CA TYR A 90 7.22 -2.79 14.61
C TYR A 90 7.56 -1.37 15.07
N LYS A 91 8.20 -1.15 16.22
CA LYS A 91 8.49 0.22 16.70
C LYS A 91 9.34 1.06 15.74
N SER A 92 10.13 0.42 14.88
CA SER A 92 10.94 1.10 13.86
C SER A 92 10.12 1.89 12.86
N VAL A 93 8.81 1.63 12.70
CA VAL A 93 7.93 2.41 11.81
C VAL A 93 7.96 3.92 12.11
N SER A 94 8.21 4.28 13.37
CA SER A 94 8.22 5.67 13.83
C SER A 94 9.47 6.47 13.44
N GLN A 95 10.51 5.82 12.91
CA GLN A 95 11.76 6.52 12.54
C GLN A 95 11.51 7.51 11.40
N SER A 96 10.93 7.06 10.30
CA SER A 96 10.57 7.93 9.17
C SER A 96 9.57 9.04 9.52
N TRP A 97 8.69 8.86 10.51
CA TRP A 97 7.81 9.93 10.98
C TRP A 97 8.58 11.13 11.55
N THR A 98 9.80 10.89 12.07
CA THR A 98 10.67 11.94 12.63
C THR A 98 11.66 12.43 11.57
N GLU A 99 12.32 11.51 10.86
CA GLU A 99 13.32 11.85 9.82
C GLU A 99 12.70 12.67 8.68
N ASN A 100 11.48 12.31 8.28
CA ASN A 100 10.75 12.93 7.18
C ASN A 100 9.57 13.78 7.67
N ALA A 101 9.59 14.26 8.92
CA ALA A 101 8.49 15.02 9.53
C ALA A 101 8.09 16.28 8.75
N HIS A 102 9.05 16.86 8.00
CA HIS A 102 8.87 18.06 7.18
C HIS A 102 9.10 17.79 5.68
N ALA A 103 8.94 16.54 5.25
CA ALA A 103 9.08 16.19 3.84
C ALA A 103 8.08 16.99 2.98
N PRO A 104 8.46 17.36 1.75
CA PRO A 104 7.55 18.05 0.85
C PRO A 104 6.39 17.11 0.46
N LEU A 105 5.23 17.70 0.15
CA LEU A 105 3.96 17.03 -0.23
C LEU A 105 3.23 16.29 0.89
N LEU A 106 3.95 15.69 1.84
CA LEU A 106 3.36 15.06 3.01
C LEU A 106 4.26 15.28 4.23
N SER A 107 3.81 16.12 5.15
CA SER A 107 4.43 16.30 6.46
C SER A 107 3.75 15.45 7.53
N ARG A 108 4.41 15.31 8.69
CA ARG A 108 3.79 14.66 9.85
C ARG A 108 2.51 15.38 10.31
N ARG A 109 2.48 16.71 10.20
CA ARG A 109 1.31 17.53 10.54
C ARG A 109 0.12 17.24 9.61
N ASP A 110 0.39 17.03 8.32
CA ASP A 110 -0.65 16.70 7.35
C ASP A 110 -1.26 15.33 7.66
N LEU A 111 -0.41 14.35 8.02
CA LEU A 111 -0.87 13.04 8.50
C LEU A 111 -1.78 13.17 9.72
N ASP A 112 -1.33 13.86 10.78
CA ASP A 112 -2.13 14.04 11.99
C ASP A 112 -3.50 14.68 11.67
N THR A 113 -3.54 15.64 10.75
CA THR A 113 -4.80 16.28 10.30
C THR A 113 -5.74 15.31 9.59
N VAL A 114 -5.23 14.48 8.67
CA VAL A 114 -6.05 13.48 7.96
C VAL A 114 -6.57 12.43 8.94
N ILE A 115 -5.75 12.01 9.89
CA ILE A 115 -6.12 11.02 10.92
C ILE A 115 -7.26 11.54 11.78
N ASP A 116 -7.19 12.81 12.18
CA ASP A 116 -8.25 13.45 12.95
C ASP A 116 -9.57 13.51 12.19
N CYS A 117 -9.55 13.61 10.85
CA CYS A 117 -10.77 13.57 10.03
C CYS A 117 -11.42 12.18 10.01
N LEU A 118 -10.65 11.09 10.16
CA LEU A 118 -11.17 9.72 10.04
C LEU A 118 -12.08 9.31 11.21
N LYS A 119 -11.90 9.89 12.41
CA LYS A 119 -12.68 9.57 13.62
C LYS A 119 -12.74 8.06 13.94
N ALA A 120 -11.63 7.36 13.69
CA ALA A 120 -11.52 5.91 13.80
C ALA A 120 -10.77 5.47 15.07
N ASP A 121 -10.99 4.22 15.50
CA ASP A 121 -10.03 3.55 16.39
C ASP A 121 -8.73 3.32 15.61
N PRO A 122 -7.59 3.88 16.05
CA PRO A 122 -6.32 3.71 15.34
C PRO A 122 -5.83 2.26 15.33
N ASN A 123 -6.36 1.39 16.19
CA ASN A 123 -6.01 -0.02 16.24
C ASN A 123 -6.89 -0.90 15.33
N ASP A 124 -7.93 -0.35 14.69
CA ASP A 124 -8.79 -1.14 13.80
C ASP A 124 -7.95 -1.68 12.63
N PRO A 125 -7.90 -3.01 12.41
CA PRO A 125 -7.02 -3.61 11.40
C PRO A 125 -7.45 -3.29 9.96
N ARG A 126 -8.64 -2.70 9.74
CA ARG A 126 -9.02 -2.16 8.43
C ARG A 126 -8.32 -0.83 8.14
N LEU A 127 -7.96 -0.09 9.18
CA LEU A 127 -7.26 1.19 9.08
C LEU A 127 -5.75 1.03 9.29
N SER A 128 -5.34 0.26 10.29
CA SER A 128 -3.96 -0.10 10.57
C SER A 128 -3.69 -1.54 10.14
N VAL A 129 -3.63 -1.78 8.83
CA VAL A 129 -3.47 -3.12 8.22
C VAL A 129 -2.22 -3.87 8.68
N LEU A 130 -1.18 -3.16 9.14
CA LEU A 130 0.00 -3.76 9.79
C LEU A 130 -0.35 -4.51 11.10
N LEU A 131 -1.45 -4.13 11.76
CA LEU A 131 -1.93 -4.70 13.01
C LEU A 131 -2.94 -5.83 12.82
N ALA A 132 -3.19 -6.27 11.58
CA ALA A 132 -4.03 -7.44 11.32
C ALA A 132 -3.51 -8.66 12.10
N THR A 133 -4.44 -9.47 12.61
CA THR A 133 -4.12 -10.66 13.42
C THR A 133 -3.30 -11.70 12.66
N SER A 134 -3.47 -11.75 11.33
CA SER A 134 -2.69 -12.58 10.43
C SER A 134 -2.63 -11.95 9.04
N HIS A 135 -1.45 -12.03 8.42
CA HIS A 135 -1.21 -11.69 7.02
C HIS A 135 -1.12 -12.92 6.11
N ALA A 136 -1.25 -14.13 6.68
CA ALA A 136 -1.18 -15.36 5.91
C ALA A 136 -2.36 -15.44 4.92
N GLY A 137 -2.12 -16.08 3.76
CA GLY A 137 -3.14 -16.25 2.72
C GLY A 137 -3.49 -14.99 1.94
N LEU A 138 -2.84 -13.85 2.21
CA LEU A 138 -2.97 -12.66 1.36
C LEU A 138 -2.33 -12.88 -0.02
N PRO A 139 -2.85 -12.22 -1.07
CA PRO A 139 -2.27 -12.34 -2.41
C PRO A 139 -0.89 -11.71 -2.50
N PRO A 140 -0.08 -12.10 -3.51
CA PRO A 140 1.19 -11.46 -3.80
C PRO A 140 1.10 -9.94 -3.83
N ALA A 141 2.12 -9.25 -3.32
CA ALA A 141 2.11 -7.80 -3.18
C ALA A 141 3.33 -7.14 -3.82
N VAL A 142 3.10 -6.10 -4.62
CA VAL A 142 4.12 -5.14 -5.03
C VAL A 142 3.95 -3.91 -4.15
N LEU A 143 5.03 -3.49 -3.49
CA LEU A 143 5.06 -2.28 -2.70
C LEU A 143 6.06 -1.30 -3.32
N GLN A 144 5.61 -0.10 -3.64
CA GLN A 144 6.49 1.00 -4.08
C GLN A 144 6.68 1.99 -2.93
N ILE A 145 7.90 2.13 -2.42
CA ILE A 145 8.19 3.00 -1.27
C ILE A 145 9.08 4.17 -1.67
N ALA A 146 8.76 5.36 -1.14
CA ALA A 146 9.52 6.59 -1.33
C ALA A 146 10.46 6.84 -0.15
N SER A 147 11.68 7.33 -0.42
CA SER A 147 12.72 7.45 0.62
C SER A 147 12.57 8.68 1.52
N ALA A 148 12.06 9.79 0.98
CA ALA A 148 11.77 11.03 1.71
C ALA A 148 10.27 11.15 2.03
N ASP A 149 9.73 10.09 2.63
CA ASP A 149 8.31 9.96 2.95
C ASP A 149 8.16 9.58 4.43
N PRO A 150 7.30 10.26 5.22
CA PRO A 150 7.00 9.82 6.58
C PRO A 150 6.40 8.41 6.63
N LEU A 151 5.79 7.90 5.55
CA LEU A 151 5.21 6.55 5.50
C LEU A 151 6.23 5.46 5.12
N ARG A 152 7.51 5.81 4.94
CA ARG A 152 8.56 4.89 4.46
C ARG A 152 8.63 3.63 5.31
N ASP A 153 8.83 3.76 6.61
CA ASP A 153 9.17 2.62 7.46
C ASP A 153 7.96 1.75 7.80
N GLU A 154 6.75 2.31 7.80
CA GLU A 154 5.52 1.51 7.94
C GLU A 154 5.21 0.70 6.67
N GLY A 155 5.50 1.23 5.48
CA GLY A 155 5.44 0.47 4.24
C GLY A 155 6.45 -0.69 4.22
N LEU A 156 7.69 -0.44 4.65
CA LEU A 156 8.72 -1.47 4.80
C LEU A 156 8.34 -2.52 5.86
N ALA A 157 7.77 -2.11 6.99
CA ALA A 157 7.31 -3.03 8.03
C ALA A 157 6.15 -3.91 7.55
N TYR A 158 5.22 -3.37 6.76
CA TYR A 158 4.14 -4.14 6.18
C TYR A 158 4.63 -5.17 5.16
N GLU A 159 5.58 -4.80 4.30
CA GLU A 159 6.25 -5.74 3.41
C GLU A 159 6.90 -6.90 4.16
N LYS A 160 7.63 -6.58 5.23
CA LYS A 160 8.23 -7.59 6.10
C LYS A 160 7.17 -8.49 6.75
N ALA A 161 6.06 -7.93 7.23
CA ALA A 161 4.97 -8.70 7.83
C ALA A 161 4.34 -9.68 6.81
N LEU A 162 4.18 -9.25 5.56
CA LEU A 162 3.72 -10.10 4.46
C LEU A 162 4.70 -11.24 4.18
N LYS A 163 6.00 -10.94 4.06
CA LYS A 163 7.05 -11.96 3.87
C LYS A 163 7.09 -12.98 5.00
N ASP A 164 7.05 -12.50 6.25
CA ASP A 164 7.09 -13.36 7.43
C ASP A 164 5.86 -14.29 7.50
N ALA A 165 4.74 -13.89 6.89
CA ALA A 165 3.53 -14.69 6.75
C ALA A 165 3.50 -15.59 5.49
N GLY A 166 4.60 -15.66 4.74
CA GLY A 166 4.74 -16.50 3.54
C GLY A 166 4.14 -15.90 2.26
N VAL A 167 3.76 -14.62 2.27
CA VAL A 167 3.24 -13.93 1.08
C VAL A 167 4.41 -13.55 0.16
N LYS A 168 4.28 -13.80 -1.14
CA LYS A 168 5.26 -13.34 -2.13
C LYS A 168 5.21 -11.82 -2.23
N THR A 169 6.34 -11.15 -2.08
CA THR A 169 6.41 -9.70 -2.21
C THR A 169 7.49 -9.28 -3.22
N LYS A 170 7.22 -8.17 -3.91
CA LYS A 170 8.21 -7.40 -4.66
C LYS A 170 8.25 -6.00 -4.06
N LEU A 171 9.42 -5.60 -3.58
CA LEU A 171 9.62 -4.27 -3.01
C LEU A 171 10.38 -3.43 -4.04
N GLU A 172 9.71 -2.43 -4.60
CA GLU A 172 10.32 -1.42 -5.45
C GLU A 172 10.61 -0.19 -4.58
N PHE A 173 11.87 0.13 -4.42
CA PHE A 173 12.30 1.26 -3.61
C PHE A 173 12.84 2.35 -4.54
N ALA A 174 12.08 3.43 -4.70
CA ALA A 174 12.37 4.43 -5.72
C ALA A 174 13.53 5.33 -5.32
N PHE A 175 14.59 5.27 -6.13
CA PHE A 175 15.91 5.61 -5.66
C PHE A 175 16.93 5.90 -6.79
N ASP A 176 17.76 6.94 -6.68
CA ASP A 176 18.74 7.32 -7.73
C ASP A 176 20.22 7.02 -7.39
N GLY A 177 20.75 5.86 -7.80
CA GLY A 177 22.20 5.68 -8.06
C GLY A 177 22.93 4.49 -7.38
N LYS A 178 23.71 3.76 -8.19
CA LYS A 178 24.65 2.63 -7.92
C LYS A 178 24.19 1.45 -7.04
N VAL A 179 24.07 0.30 -7.71
CA VAL A 179 23.78 -1.03 -7.19
C VAL A 179 24.92 -1.54 -6.30
N ALA A 180 24.63 -1.82 -5.03
CA ALA A 180 25.38 -2.77 -4.23
C ALA A 180 24.50 -4.01 -4.00
N LYS A 181 24.87 -5.14 -4.62
CA LYS A 181 24.22 -6.43 -4.36
C LYS A 181 24.61 -6.90 -2.95
N LEU A 182 23.72 -6.77 -1.98
CA LEU A 182 23.74 -7.59 -0.77
C LEU A 182 22.79 -8.78 -0.99
N LYS A 183 23.29 -9.96 -0.64
CA LYS A 183 22.81 -11.27 -1.10
C LYS A 183 21.35 -11.62 -0.72
N TYR A 184 20.66 -10.79 0.06
CA TYR A 184 19.26 -10.97 0.47
C TYR A 184 18.44 -9.66 0.55
N PHE A 185 19.03 -8.51 0.19
CA PHE A 185 18.39 -7.21 0.21
C PHE A 185 19.06 -6.31 -0.84
N VAL A 186 18.31 -5.85 -1.83
CA VAL A 186 18.71 -4.67 -2.62
C VAL A 186 18.14 -3.47 -1.90
N VAL A 187 18.82 -3.01 -0.85
CA VAL A 187 18.55 -1.68 -0.26
C VAL A 187 19.50 -0.72 -0.93
N THR A 188 18.95 0.16 -1.76
CA THR A 188 19.68 1.27 -2.38
C THR A 188 19.23 2.56 -1.63
N SER A 189 20.15 3.33 -1.02
CA SER A 189 19.87 4.42 -0.05
C SER A 189 20.63 5.76 -0.28
N TYR A 190 19.89 6.89 -0.32
CA TYR A 190 20.15 8.33 -0.71
C TYR A 190 18.82 9.13 -0.51
N PRO A 191 18.88 10.46 -0.36
CA PRO A 191 17.71 11.27 0.04
C PRO A 191 16.89 11.78 -1.15
N GLY A 192 15.56 11.86 -1.00
CA GLY A 192 14.81 12.98 -1.59
C GLY A 192 13.56 12.68 -2.43
N PHE A 193 13.22 11.43 -2.78
CA PHE A 193 11.95 11.19 -3.50
C PHE A 193 10.78 11.26 -2.51
N PRO A 194 9.87 12.24 -2.63
CA PRO A 194 8.85 12.46 -1.64
C PRO A 194 7.59 11.64 -1.90
N HIS A 195 6.72 11.59 -0.88
CA HIS A 195 5.39 11.02 -0.99
C HIS A 195 4.63 11.57 -2.22
N GLY A 196 4.22 10.70 -3.14
CA GLY A 196 3.49 11.12 -4.35
C GLY A 196 4.31 11.99 -5.32
N GLY A 197 5.64 12.02 -5.22
CA GLY A 197 6.50 12.87 -6.05
C GLY A 197 6.30 12.70 -7.56
N HIS A 198 5.88 11.52 -8.00
CA HIS A 198 5.60 11.23 -9.40
C HIS A 198 4.41 12.03 -9.97
N TYR A 199 3.44 12.42 -9.15
CA TYR A 199 2.32 13.26 -9.60
C TYR A 199 2.73 14.70 -9.88
N VAL A 200 3.65 15.24 -9.08
CA VAL A 200 4.04 16.67 -9.16
C VAL A 200 5.24 16.92 -10.05
N MET A 201 6.11 15.90 -10.21
CA MET A 201 7.30 15.97 -11.04
C MET A 201 7.30 14.84 -12.07
N PRO A 202 6.27 14.71 -12.94
CA PRO A 202 6.11 13.52 -13.77
C PRO A 202 7.28 13.32 -14.74
N ARG A 203 7.93 14.39 -15.20
CA ARG A 203 9.07 14.33 -16.14
C ARG A 203 10.42 14.06 -15.48
N ALA A 204 10.51 14.07 -14.15
CA ALA A 204 11.76 13.74 -13.48
C ALA A 204 12.13 12.28 -13.73
N ALA A 205 13.43 12.00 -13.88
CA ALA A 205 13.91 10.65 -14.16
C ALA A 205 13.44 9.63 -13.10
N LEU A 206 13.41 10.05 -11.82
CA LEU A 206 12.90 9.23 -10.71
C LEU A 206 11.40 8.91 -10.85
N SER A 207 10.59 9.87 -11.27
CA SER A 207 9.16 9.65 -11.50
C SER A 207 8.92 8.71 -12.68
N GLN A 208 9.69 8.88 -13.77
CA GLN A 208 9.62 7.97 -14.93
C GLN A 208 9.99 6.54 -14.53
N ARG A 209 11.04 6.38 -13.72
CA ARG A 209 11.40 5.09 -13.15
C ARG A 209 10.32 4.53 -12.23
N PHE A 210 9.72 5.36 -11.36
CA PHE A 210 8.61 4.95 -10.50
C PHE A 210 7.42 4.40 -11.30
N TYR A 211 7.10 5.00 -12.44
CA TYR A 211 6.07 4.50 -13.36
C TYR A 211 6.48 3.19 -14.05
N GLN A 212 7.72 3.07 -14.51
CA GLN A 212 8.23 1.82 -15.10
C GLN A 212 8.21 0.66 -14.10
N ASP A 213 8.63 0.91 -12.86
CA ASP A 213 8.60 -0.09 -11.79
C ASP A 213 7.15 -0.48 -11.43
N PHE A 214 6.19 0.46 -11.56
CA PHE A 214 4.77 0.16 -11.40
C PHE A 214 4.26 -0.77 -12.50
N GLU A 215 4.58 -0.49 -13.77
CA GLU A 215 4.20 -1.32 -14.92
C GLU A 215 4.79 -2.74 -14.81
N HIS A 216 6.09 -2.85 -14.49
CA HIS A 216 6.73 -4.15 -14.24
C HIS A 216 6.12 -4.88 -13.04
N GLY A 217 5.77 -4.16 -11.98
CA GLY A 217 5.08 -4.72 -10.82
C GLY A 217 3.71 -5.29 -11.21
N LEU A 218 2.95 -4.58 -12.03
CA LEU A 218 1.66 -5.03 -12.54
C LEU A 218 1.81 -6.28 -13.43
N GLU A 219 2.80 -6.31 -14.32
CA GLU A 219 3.10 -7.48 -15.15
C GLU A 219 3.48 -8.70 -14.31
N TRP A 220 4.26 -8.50 -13.24
CA TRP A 220 4.63 -9.56 -12.30
C TRP A 220 3.41 -10.12 -11.56
N LEU A 221 2.51 -9.27 -11.07
CA LEU A 221 1.25 -9.70 -10.43
C LEU A 221 0.33 -10.46 -11.40
N LEU A 222 0.36 -10.11 -12.68
CA LEU A 222 -0.35 -10.81 -13.75
C LEU A 222 0.39 -12.06 -14.26
N GLN A 223 1.52 -12.44 -13.65
CA GLN A 223 2.37 -13.58 -14.04
C GLN A 223 2.83 -13.53 -15.50
N ARG A 224 3.00 -12.31 -16.04
CA ARG A 224 3.53 -12.10 -17.39
C ARG A 224 5.05 -12.11 -17.43
N ILE A 225 5.68 -11.99 -16.26
CA ILE A 225 7.13 -12.02 -16.05
C ILE A 225 7.45 -12.78 -14.75
N GLU A 226 8.66 -13.32 -14.65
CA GLU A 226 9.16 -14.07 -13.46
C GLU A 226 9.49 -13.17 -12.27
#